data_AF-A0A183NK22-F1
#
_entry.id   AF-A0A183NK22-F1
#
_cell.length_a   1.000
_cell.length_b   1.000
_cell.length_c   1.000
_cell.angle_alpha   90.00
_cell.angle_beta   90.00
_cell.angle_gamma   90.00
#
_symmetry.space_group_name_H-M   'P 1'
#
loop_
_entity.id
_entity.type
_entity.pdbx_description
1 polymer ?
#
loop_
_entity_poly.entity_id
_entity_poly.type
_entity_poly.pdbx_seq_one_letter_code
_entity_poly.pdbx_strand_id
1 'polypeptide(L)'
;MKHRGEKFVSVTLYGDGAANQGQVFEAFNIAKLWNLPVIFICENNKYGMGTSVQRSSANTSYYTRGDYIPGLWVDGMDILSVREATRFAADWCRSDKGPILLETETYRYHGHSMSDPGTSYRTREEVQSMRRGRDPIALFQKSIVDNGLCTQDEVKEIEKRVRTEVDKEVERAMSDSEPPLEMMFGNIYHGIPPNYKIRGCDLKTWGSPFVTK
;
A
#
# COMPACT_ATOMS: atom_id res chain seq x y z
N MET A 1 -5.54 21.00 4.24
CA MET A 1 -6.81 20.41 4.70
C MET A 1 -7.19 20.95 6.08
N LYS A 2 -6.52 20.55 7.17
CA LYS A 2 -6.79 21.06 8.52
C LYS A 2 -6.83 22.60 8.63
N HIS A 3 -5.77 23.30 8.18
CA HIS A 3 -5.74 24.77 8.21
C HIS A 3 -6.81 25.46 7.36
N ARG A 4 -7.41 24.75 6.39
CA ARG A 4 -8.49 25.25 5.55
C ARG A 4 -9.88 24.92 6.12
N GLY A 5 -9.97 24.30 7.30
CA GLY A 5 -11.23 23.90 7.93
C GLY A 5 -11.90 22.69 7.26
N GLU A 6 -11.19 21.95 6.41
CA GLU A 6 -11.74 20.79 5.70
C GLU A 6 -11.66 19.52 6.57
N LYS A 7 -12.72 18.69 6.56
CA LYS A 7 -12.80 17.43 7.32
C LYS A 7 -12.20 16.22 6.61
N PHE A 8 -11.11 16.42 5.88
CA PHE A 8 -10.38 15.34 5.23
C PHE A 8 -9.43 14.64 6.21
N VAL A 9 -9.24 13.35 5.98
CA VAL A 9 -8.28 12.50 6.70
C VAL A 9 -7.25 12.03 5.69
N SER A 10 -5.97 12.11 6.05
CA SER A 10 -4.90 11.49 5.27
C SER A 10 -4.71 10.04 5.71
N VAL A 11 -4.59 9.12 4.77
CA VAL A 11 -4.26 7.72 5.03
C VAL A 11 -2.88 7.45 4.44
N THR A 12 -1.97 6.95 5.26
CA THR A 12 -0.59 6.63 4.85
C THR A 12 -0.33 5.15 5.10
N LEU A 13 0.04 4.43 4.04
CA LEU A 13 0.31 2.99 4.06
C LEU A 13 1.82 2.74 3.98
N TYR A 14 2.32 1.79 4.77
CA TYR A 14 3.71 1.34 4.74
C TYR A 14 3.81 -0.09 5.26
N GLY A 15 4.88 -0.81 4.91
CA GLY A 15 5.12 -2.18 5.38
C GLY A 15 5.93 -2.26 6.69
N ASP A 16 5.95 -3.44 7.30
CA ASP A 16 6.73 -3.75 8.51
C ASP A 16 8.24 -3.47 8.37
N GLY A 17 8.80 -3.64 7.16
CA GLY A 17 10.18 -3.26 6.86
C GLY A 17 10.41 -1.75 6.91
N ALA A 18 9.49 -0.97 6.32
CA ALA A 18 9.56 0.50 6.29
C ALA A 18 9.32 1.12 7.67
N ALA A 19 8.59 0.43 8.56
CA ALA A 19 8.34 0.85 9.93
C ALA A 19 9.60 0.99 10.81
N ASN A 20 10.77 0.56 10.32
CA ASN A 20 12.06 0.73 10.99
C ASN A 20 12.86 1.96 10.50
N GLN A 21 12.35 2.70 9.52
CA GLN A 21 13.00 3.90 9.01
C GLN A 21 12.80 5.07 9.99
N GLY A 22 13.84 5.86 10.23
CA GLY A 22 13.79 7.02 11.14
C GLY A 22 12.71 8.03 10.78
N GLN A 23 12.47 8.20 9.47
CA GLN A 23 11.45 9.09 8.91
C GLN A 23 10.04 8.76 9.41
N VAL A 24 9.74 7.49 9.74
CA VAL A 24 8.43 7.10 10.28
C VAL A 24 8.22 7.71 11.67
N PHE A 25 9.25 7.65 12.53
CA PHE A 25 9.19 8.22 13.87
C PHE A 25 9.15 9.75 13.85
N GLU A 26 9.93 10.38 12.95
CA GLU A 26 9.88 11.83 12.72
C GLU A 26 8.48 12.28 12.28
N ALA A 27 7.87 11.54 11.34
CA ALA A 27 6.52 11.81 10.86
C ALA A 27 5.46 11.67 11.97
N PHE A 28 5.56 10.63 12.81
CA PHE A 28 4.68 10.46 13.96
C PHE A 28 4.78 11.65 14.92
N ASN A 29 5.99 12.03 15.30
CA ASN A 29 6.20 13.14 16.22
C ASN A 29 5.58 14.44 15.69
N ILE A 30 5.82 14.81 14.43
CA ILE A 30 5.24 16.01 13.82
C ILE A 30 3.71 15.91 13.72
N ALA A 31 3.18 14.76 13.27
CA ALA A 31 1.74 14.57 13.14
C ALA A 31 1.03 14.73 14.49
N LYS A 32 1.64 14.22 15.57
CA LYS A 32 1.09 14.39 16.92
C LYS A 32 1.24 15.81 17.43
N LEU A 33 2.41 16.42 17.29
CA LEU A 33 2.70 17.80 17.73
C LEU A 33 1.68 18.80 17.17
N TRP A 34 1.30 18.64 15.90
CA TRP A 34 0.31 19.51 15.25
C TRP A 34 -1.12 18.95 15.28
N ASN A 35 -1.32 17.81 15.95
CA ASN A 35 -2.59 17.10 16.09
C ASN A 35 -3.29 16.88 14.73
N LEU A 36 -2.54 16.39 13.73
CA LEU A 36 -3.02 16.26 12.34
C LEU A 36 -3.99 15.06 12.17
N PRO A 37 -5.00 15.17 11.29
CA PRO A 37 -5.92 14.07 10.99
C PRO A 37 -5.27 13.06 10.03
N VAL A 38 -4.42 12.19 10.54
CA VAL A 38 -3.68 11.18 9.77
C VAL A 38 -3.85 9.78 10.36
N ILE A 39 -4.18 8.82 9.52
CA ILE A 39 -4.18 7.39 9.84
C ILE A 39 -2.89 6.80 9.27
N PHE A 40 -2.03 6.30 10.13
CA PHE A 40 -0.83 5.57 9.75
C PHE A 40 -1.14 4.08 9.77
N ILE A 41 -1.02 3.40 8.63
CA ILE A 41 -1.35 1.98 8.49
C ILE A 41 -0.08 1.20 8.18
N CYS A 42 0.34 0.37 9.11
CA CYS A 42 1.39 -0.61 8.93
C CYS A 42 0.79 -1.92 8.41
N GLU A 43 1.00 -2.22 7.14
CA GLU A 43 0.70 -3.53 6.54
C GLU A 43 1.79 -4.52 6.94
N ASN A 44 1.62 -5.14 8.11
CA ASN A 44 2.57 -6.11 8.63
C ASN A 44 2.34 -7.47 7.97
N ASN A 45 3.11 -7.75 6.91
CA ASN A 45 3.05 -9.03 6.20
C ASN A 45 4.11 -10.04 6.68
N LYS A 46 4.75 -9.73 7.82
CA LYS A 46 5.83 -10.47 8.50
C LYS A 46 7.22 -10.39 7.86
N TYR A 47 7.38 -9.79 6.68
CA TYR A 47 8.67 -9.77 5.96
C TYR A 47 8.96 -8.46 5.20
N GLY A 48 10.03 -7.78 5.59
CA GLY A 48 10.69 -6.74 4.79
C GLY A 48 11.60 -7.37 3.72
N MET A 49 11.11 -7.45 2.48
CA MET A 49 11.69 -8.29 1.42
C MET A 49 11.80 -9.75 1.88
N GLY A 50 12.98 -10.17 2.36
CA GLY A 50 13.24 -11.49 2.95
C GLY A 50 13.65 -11.49 4.42
N THR A 51 13.68 -10.33 5.07
CA THR A 51 13.99 -10.22 6.50
C THR A 51 12.70 -10.28 7.31
N SER A 52 12.54 -11.34 8.10
CA SER A 52 11.38 -11.49 9.00
C SER A 52 11.33 -10.39 10.06
N VAL A 53 10.13 -9.99 10.50
CA VAL A 53 9.94 -9.00 11.58
C VAL A 53 10.72 -9.33 12.86
N GLN A 54 10.82 -10.60 13.23
CA GLN A 54 11.56 -11.05 14.42
C GLN A 54 13.08 -10.78 14.33
N ARG A 55 13.61 -10.54 13.12
CA ARG A 55 15.02 -10.26 12.87
C ARG A 55 15.31 -8.79 12.58
N SER A 56 14.29 -8.01 12.21
CA SER A 56 14.43 -6.60 11.84
C SER A 56 13.94 -5.64 12.92
N SER A 57 13.40 -6.15 14.04
CA SER A 57 12.65 -5.32 14.98
C SER A 57 12.67 -5.85 16.41
N ALA A 58 13.02 -4.98 17.35
CA ALA A 58 12.98 -5.31 18.79
C ALA A 58 11.54 -5.35 19.36
N ASN A 59 10.62 -4.55 18.81
CA ASN A 59 9.21 -4.54 19.21
C ASN A 59 8.31 -4.87 18.00
N THR A 60 7.96 -6.13 17.78
CA THR A 60 7.15 -6.53 16.61
C THR A 60 5.67 -6.12 16.69
N SER A 61 5.21 -5.49 17.78
CA SER A 61 3.88 -4.90 17.90
C SER A 61 3.91 -3.47 17.37
N TYR A 62 3.89 -3.31 16.05
CA TYR A 62 3.99 -2.03 15.34
C TYR A 62 2.94 -1.01 15.75
N TYR A 63 1.71 -1.42 16.11
CA TYR A 63 0.68 -0.50 16.62
C TYR A 63 1.10 0.22 17.91
N THR A 64 2.06 -0.30 18.67
CA THR A 64 2.54 0.33 19.92
C THR A 64 3.67 1.34 19.71
N ARG A 65 4.17 1.48 18.48
CA ARG A 65 5.37 2.30 18.18
C ARG A 65 5.07 3.78 17.94
N GLY A 66 3.83 4.21 18.15
CA GLY A 66 3.39 5.58 17.95
C GLY A 66 3.83 6.57 19.04
N ASP A 67 4.43 6.08 20.13
CA ASP A 67 4.74 6.85 21.35
C ASP A 67 3.48 7.57 21.88
N TYR A 68 3.31 8.85 21.56
CA TYR A 68 2.14 9.65 21.91
C TYR A 68 0.90 9.42 21.02
N ILE A 69 1.04 8.66 19.93
CA ILE A 69 -0.06 8.31 19.03
C ILE A 69 -0.65 6.95 19.43
N PRO A 70 -1.95 6.86 19.74
CA PRO A 70 -2.58 5.58 20.04
C PRO A 70 -2.57 4.68 18.80
N GLY A 71 -2.51 3.37 19.03
CA GLY A 71 -2.56 2.40 17.94
C GLY A 71 -3.52 1.25 18.19
N LEU A 72 -3.98 0.65 17.10
CA LEU A 72 -4.87 -0.51 17.07
C LEU A 72 -4.20 -1.64 16.30
N TRP A 73 -4.19 -2.84 16.88
CA TRP A 73 -3.93 -4.06 16.13
C TRP A 73 -5.21 -4.50 15.42
N VAL A 74 -5.09 -4.85 14.15
CA VAL A 74 -6.20 -5.23 13.29
C VAL A 74 -5.84 -6.53 12.59
N ASP A 75 -6.75 -7.50 12.64
CA ASP A 75 -6.63 -8.68 11.79
C ASP A 75 -6.81 -8.28 10.33
N GLY A 76 -5.70 -8.17 9.59
CA GLY A 76 -5.68 -7.80 8.18
C GLY A 76 -6.19 -8.91 7.25
N MET A 77 -6.47 -10.11 7.78
CA MET A 77 -7.07 -11.22 7.04
C MET A 77 -8.59 -11.28 7.22
N ASP A 78 -9.18 -10.36 8.00
CA ASP A 78 -10.63 -10.20 8.17
C ASP A 78 -11.08 -8.84 7.60
N ILE A 79 -11.82 -8.89 6.50
CA ILE A 79 -12.27 -7.70 5.77
C ILE A 79 -13.19 -6.81 6.62
N LEU A 80 -14.01 -7.39 7.49
CA LEU A 80 -14.91 -6.62 8.36
C LEU A 80 -14.12 -5.92 9.47
N SER A 81 -13.11 -6.60 10.04
CA SER A 81 -12.19 -6.01 11.00
C SER A 81 -11.43 -4.82 10.41
N VAL A 82 -10.88 -4.97 9.20
CA VAL A 82 -10.20 -3.86 8.48
C VAL A 82 -11.17 -2.70 8.21
N ARG A 83 -12.39 -2.99 7.75
CA ARG A 83 -13.42 -1.96 7.48
C ARG A 83 -13.77 -1.17 8.74
N GLU A 84 -14.07 -1.85 9.85
CA GLU A 84 -14.51 -1.19 11.08
C GLU A 84 -13.36 -0.45 11.78
N ALA A 85 -12.14 -1.01 11.77
CA ALA A 85 -10.97 -0.30 12.30
C ALA A 85 -10.68 0.99 11.49
N THR A 86 -10.79 0.91 10.16
CA THR A 86 -10.61 2.08 9.28
C THR A 86 -11.70 3.13 9.50
N ARG A 87 -12.96 2.70 9.67
CA ARG A 87 -14.08 3.60 10.00
C ARG A 87 -13.82 4.32 11.32
N PHE A 88 -13.47 3.57 12.38
CA PHE A 88 -13.15 4.12 13.68
C PHE A 88 -12.00 5.13 13.62
N ALA A 89 -10.91 4.78 12.92
CA ALA A 89 -9.75 5.65 12.76
C ALA A 89 -10.08 6.93 11.98
N ALA A 90 -10.92 6.83 10.95
CA ALA A 90 -11.39 7.99 10.20
C ALA A 90 -12.24 8.93 11.07
N ASP A 91 -13.17 8.37 11.85
CA ASP A 91 -14.01 9.15 12.75
C ASP A 91 -13.21 9.75 13.91
N TRP A 92 -12.20 9.05 14.41
CA TRP A 92 -11.21 9.56 15.37
C TRP A 92 -10.52 10.82 14.84
N CYS A 93 -9.93 10.73 13.63
CA CYS A 93 -9.23 11.85 13.01
C CYS A 93 -10.17 13.02 12.68
N ARG A 94 -11.39 12.75 12.20
CA ARG A 94 -12.41 13.79 11.91
C ARG A 94 -12.98 14.46 13.15
N SER A 95 -12.84 13.84 14.32
CA SER A 95 -13.25 14.39 15.61
C SER A 95 -12.12 15.13 16.33
N ASP A 96 -11.09 15.57 15.58
CA ASP A 96 -9.96 16.36 16.07
C ASP A 96 -9.13 15.69 17.19
N LYS A 97 -9.22 14.35 17.32
CA LYS A 97 -8.44 13.58 18.31
C LYS A 97 -6.98 13.34 17.87
N GLY A 98 -6.61 13.83 16.69
CA GLY A 98 -5.26 13.74 16.14
C GLY A 98 -5.02 12.48 15.32
N PRO A 99 -3.73 12.09 15.16
CA PRO A 99 -3.39 10.91 14.38
C PRO A 99 -3.70 9.62 15.15
N ILE A 100 -3.71 8.50 14.42
CA ILE A 100 -3.86 7.15 14.97
C ILE A 100 -3.06 6.14 14.14
N LEU A 101 -2.50 5.11 14.78
CA LEU A 101 -1.83 4.00 14.12
C LEU A 101 -2.79 2.80 13.97
N LEU A 102 -2.74 2.12 12.83
CA LEU A 102 -3.30 0.80 12.62
C LEU A 102 -2.16 -0.14 12.23
N GLU A 103 -1.98 -1.25 12.94
CA GLU A 103 -1.21 -2.39 12.44
C GLU A 103 -2.20 -3.40 11.85
N THR A 104 -2.25 -3.49 10.53
CA THR A 104 -3.04 -4.50 9.82
C THR A 104 -2.15 -5.72 9.58
N GLU A 105 -2.30 -6.72 10.44
CA GLU A 105 -1.51 -7.94 10.35
C GLU A 105 -2.02 -8.85 9.22
N THR A 106 -1.17 -9.12 8.26
CA THR A 106 -1.51 -9.87 7.05
C THR A 106 -0.37 -10.81 6.63
N TYR A 107 -0.41 -11.35 5.42
CA TYR A 107 0.62 -12.23 4.90
C TYR A 107 0.81 -12.09 3.39
N ARG A 108 2.07 -11.98 2.94
CA ARG A 108 2.41 -11.86 1.51
C ARG A 108 2.56 -13.24 0.87
N TYR A 109 1.56 -13.69 0.12
CA TYR A 109 1.59 -15.02 -0.51
C TYR A 109 2.65 -15.21 -1.59
N HIS A 110 3.00 -14.15 -2.31
CA HIS A 110 4.00 -14.19 -3.36
C HIS A 110 5.39 -13.79 -2.83
N GLY A 111 6.37 -13.90 -3.73
CA GLY A 111 7.67 -13.27 -3.56
C GLY A 111 7.59 -11.76 -3.30
N HIS A 112 8.69 -11.13 -2.92
CA HIS A 112 8.71 -9.68 -2.72
C HIS A 112 8.46 -8.92 -4.02
N SER A 113 8.97 -9.46 -5.13
CA SER A 113 8.80 -8.94 -6.48
C SER A 113 8.97 -10.08 -7.50
N MET A 114 8.82 -9.77 -8.79
CA MET A 114 9.10 -10.75 -9.86
C MET A 114 10.55 -11.28 -9.83
N SER A 115 11.50 -10.49 -9.32
CA SER A 115 12.90 -10.86 -9.21
C SER A 115 13.26 -11.55 -7.89
N ASP A 116 12.37 -11.52 -6.89
CA ASP A 116 12.54 -12.22 -5.62
C ASP A 116 11.36 -13.16 -5.36
N PRO A 117 11.46 -14.45 -5.75
CA PRO A 117 10.37 -15.42 -5.57
C PRO A 117 10.12 -15.79 -4.10
N GLY A 118 11.04 -15.42 -3.20
CA GLY A 118 10.91 -15.58 -1.75
C GLY A 118 10.98 -17.01 -1.21
N THR A 119 11.50 -17.95 -2.00
CA THR A 119 11.71 -19.36 -1.61
C THR A 119 12.96 -19.61 -0.78
N SER A 120 13.85 -18.62 -0.63
CA SER A 120 15.10 -18.74 0.12
C SER A 120 14.96 -18.43 1.61
N TYR A 121 13.86 -17.80 2.02
CA TYR A 121 13.66 -17.31 3.40
C TYR A 121 12.28 -17.63 4.00
N ARG A 122 11.42 -18.33 3.25
CA ARG A 122 10.11 -18.86 3.68
C ARG A 122 9.91 -20.26 3.13
N THR A 123 9.25 -21.11 3.90
CA THR A 123 8.92 -22.46 3.44
C THR A 123 7.63 -22.43 2.62
N ARG A 124 7.47 -23.40 1.70
CA ARG A 124 6.24 -23.53 0.93
C ARG A 124 5.06 -23.87 1.83
N GLU A 125 5.33 -24.64 2.88
CA GLU A 125 4.38 -25.11 3.88
C GLU A 125 3.81 -23.94 4.68
N GLU A 126 4.64 -22.98 5.10
CA GLU A 126 4.22 -21.76 5.79
C GLU A 126 3.21 -20.97 4.93
N VAL A 127 3.58 -20.68 3.69
CA VAL A 127 2.75 -19.92 2.75
C VAL A 127 1.44 -20.63 2.46
N GLN A 128 1.49 -21.95 2.21
CA GLN A 128 0.29 -22.75 1.94
C GLN A 128 -0.65 -22.84 3.15
N SER A 129 -0.09 -22.99 4.36
CA SER A 129 -0.87 -23.00 5.60
C SER A 129 -1.62 -21.67 5.77
N MET A 130 -0.92 -20.54 5.61
CA MET A 130 -1.52 -19.21 5.66
C MET A 130 -2.60 -19.02 4.60
N ARG A 131 -2.37 -19.46 3.36
CA ARG A 131 -3.36 -19.31 2.29
C ARG A 131 -4.59 -20.19 2.51
N ARG A 132 -4.43 -21.43 2.96
CA ARG A 132 -5.57 -22.34 3.18
C ARG A 132 -6.43 -21.92 4.37
N GLY A 133 -5.82 -21.43 5.45
CA GLY A 133 -6.54 -21.12 6.68
C GLY A 133 -7.02 -19.67 6.79
N ARG A 134 -6.38 -18.73 6.09
CA ARG A 134 -6.51 -17.29 6.37
C ARG A 134 -6.71 -16.43 5.12
N ASP A 135 -7.01 -16.99 3.95
CA ASP A 135 -7.29 -16.16 2.76
C ASP A 135 -8.53 -15.27 2.99
N PRO A 136 -8.38 -13.93 2.99
CA PRO A 136 -9.46 -13.01 3.32
C PRO A 136 -10.62 -13.08 2.32
N ILE A 137 -10.33 -13.40 1.05
CA ILE A 137 -11.35 -13.50 0.01
C ILE A 137 -12.19 -14.75 0.28
N ALA A 138 -11.54 -15.89 0.48
CA ALA A 138 -12.22 -17.15 0.72
C ALA A 138 -13.02 -17.13 2.03
N LEU A 139 -12.45 -16.55 3.10
CA LEU A 139 -13.12 -16.40 4.39
C LEU A 139 -14.36 -15.50 4.28
N PHE A 140 -14.23 -14.35 3.61
CA PHE A 140 -15.35 -13.43 3.46
C PHE A 140 -16.43 -14.00 2.55
N GLN A 141 -16.06 -14.61 1.41
CA GLN A 141 -16.99 -15.31 0.52
C GLN A 141 -17.79 -16.36 1.27
N LYS A 142 -17.12 -17.22 2.05
CA LYS A 142 -17.79 -18.23 2.86
C LYS A 142 -18.77 -17.57 3.83
N SER A 143 -18.35 -16.52 4.54
CA SER A 143 -19.19 -15.81 5.49
C SER A 143 -20.48 -15.27 4.85
N ILE A 144 -20.38 -14.59 3.70
CA ILE A 144 -21.57 -14.01 3.05
C ILE A 144 -22.51 -15.06 2.44
N VAL A 145 -21.97 -16.18 1.94
CA VAL A 145 -22.77 -17.29 1.43
C VAL A 145 -23.47 -18.05 2.55
N ASP A 146 -22.74 -18.38 3.63
CA ASP A 146 -23.29 -19.09 4.80
C ASP A 146 -24.41 -18.27 5.48
N ASN A 147 -24.37 -16.94 5.38
CA ASN A 147 -25.39 -16.03 5.92
C ASN A 147 -26.49 -15.68 4.89
N GLY A 148 -26.50 -16.30 3.71
CA GLY A 148 -27.53 -16.08 2.69
C GLY A 148 -27.55 -14.67 2.09
N LEU A 149 -26.45 -13.92 2.21
CA LEU A 149 -26.31 -12.58 1.63
C LEU A 149 -25.99 -12.63 0.13
N CYS A 150 -25.44 -13.75 -0.33
CA CYS A 150 -25.33 -14.09 -1.75
C CYS A 150 -25.30 -15.60 -1.94
N THR A 151 -25.49 -16.03 -3.19
CA THR A 151 -25.37 -17.42 -3.63
C THR A 151 -23.99 -17.69 -4.23
N GLN A 152 -23.61 -18.97 -4.29
CA GLN A 152 -22.34 -19.37 -4.90
C GLN A 152 -22.29 -19.04 -6.41
N ASP A 153 -23.43 -18.99 -7.09
CA ASP A 153 -23.49 -18.63 -8.51
C ASP A 153 -23.34 -17.12 -8.71
N GLU A 154 -23.92 -16.29 -7.85
CA GLU A 154 -23.67 -14.84 -7.87
C GLU A 154 -22.18 -14.52 -7.67
N VAL A 155 -21.49 -15.25 -6.80
CA VAL A 155 -20.03 -15.09 -6.64
C VAL A 155 -19.29 -15.38 -7.94
N LYS A 156 -19.59 -16.50 -8.61
CA LYS A 156 -18.97 -16.87 -9.89
C LYS A 156 -19.24 -15.83 -10.98
N GLU A 157 -20.46 -15.28 -11.02
CA GLU A 157 -20.79 -14.21 -11.96
C GLU A 157 -20.00 -12.93 -11.69
N ILE A 158 -19.76 -12.59 -10.41
CA ILE A 158 -18.86 -11.48 -10.05
C ILE A 158 -17.44 -11.75 -10.52
N GLU A 159 -16.88 -12.93 -10.25
CA GLU A 159 -15.52 -13.30 -10.68
C GLU A 159 -15.36 -13.23 -12.20
N LYS A 160 -16.33 -13.78 -12.94
CA LYS A 160 -16.35 -13.75 -14.40
C LYS A 160 -16.40 -12.32 -14.92
N ARG A 161 -17.29 -11.48 -14.37
CA ARG A 161 -17.42 -10.08 -14.75
C ARG A 161 -16.12 -9.31 -14.52
N VAL A 162 -15.53 -9.43 -13.33
CA VAL A 162 -14.27 -8.76 -12.97
C VAL A 162 -13.14 -9.22 -13.88
N ARG A 163 -13.06 -10.52 -14.20
CA ARG A 163 -12.06 -11.04 -15.13
C ARG A 163 -12.21 -10.42 -16.53
N THR A 164 -13.43 -10.39 -17.07
CA THR A 164 -13.69 -9.76 -18.38
C THR A 164 -13.33 -8.27 -18.39
N GLU A 165 -13.60 -7.56 -17.30
CA GLU A 165 -13.21 -6.15 -17.15
C GLU A 165 -11.68 -5.99 -17.16
N VAL A 166 -10.96 -6.78 -16.37
CA VAL A 166 -9.49 -6.73 -16.31
C VAL A 166 -8.86 -7.09 -17.66
N ASP A 167 -9.34 -8.16 -18.31
CA ASP A 167 -8.82 -8.61 -19.62
C ASP A 167 -8.95 -7.48 -20.66
N LYS A 168 -10.10 -6.81 -20.70
CA LYS A 168 -10.33 -5.66 -21.59
C LYS A 168 -9.40 -4.48 -21.29
N GLU A 169 -9.17 -4.16 -20.02
CA GLU A 169 -8.27 -3.08 -19.65
C GLU A 169 -6.80 -3.39 -19.96
N VAL A 170 -6.39 -4.66 -19.84
CA VAL A 170 -5.06 -5.12 -20.27
C VAL A 170 -4.89 -4.97 -21.78
N GLU A 171 -5.88 -5.40 -22.58
CA GLU A 171 -5.84 -5.23 -24.04
C GLU A 171 -5.72 -3.75 -24.42
N ARG A 172 -6.47 -2.87 -23.75
CA ARG A 172 -6.39 -1.43 -23.95
C ARG A 172 -4.99 -0.91 -23.64
N ALA A 173 -4.46 -1.20 -22.45
CA ALA A 173 -3.14 -0.77 -22.02
C ALA A 173 -2.01 -1.27 -22.93
N MET A 174 -2.14 -2.48 -23.49
CA MET A 174 -1.16 -3.03 -24.43
C MET A 174 -1.23 -2.41 -25.83
N SER A 175 -2.35 -1.79 -26.19
CA SER A 175 -2.54 -1.10 -27.48
C SER A 175 -2.22 0.39 -27.46
N ASP A 176 -2.03 0.97 -26.26
CA ASP A 176 -1.62 2.36 -26.12
C ASP A 176 -0.22 2.58 -26.72
N SER A 177 -0.06 3.69 -27.44
CA SER A 177 1.24 4.10 -27.97
C SER A 177 2.20 4.46 -26.82
N GLU A 178 3.48 4.16 -26.99
CA GLU A 178 4.51 4.65 -26.07
C GLU A 178 4.48 6.18 -25.95
N PRO A 179 4.75 6.74 -24.75
CA PRO A 179 4.89 8.18 -24.60
C PRO A 179 5.96 8.75 -25.54
N PRO A 180 5.71 9.90 -26.18
CA PRO A 180 6.70 10.52 -27.05
C PRO A 180 7.95 10.91 -26.25
N LEU A 181 9.14 10.84 -26.87
CA LEU A 181 10.42 11.04 -26.20
C LEU A 181 10.55 12.41 -25.51
N GLU A 182 9.83 13.43 -26.01
CA GLU A 182 9.78 14.76 -25.40
C GLU A 182 9.22 14.74 -23.97
N MET A 183 8.35 13.78 -23.64
CA MET A 183 7.82 13.62 -22.28
C MET A 183 8.88 13.19 -21.26
N MET A 184 10.03 12.65 -21.71
CA MET A 184 11.15 12.30 -20.83
C MET A 184 11.62 13.50 -19.98
N PHE A 185 11.43 14.72 -20.48
CA PHE A 185 11.81 15.96 -19.80
C PHE A 185 10.62 16.75 -19.25
N GLY A 186 9.41 16.20 -19.34
CA GLY A 186 8.22 16.78 -18.77
C GLY A 186 8.26 16.79 -17.24
N ASN A 187 7.56 17.74 -16.62
CA ASN A 187 7.32 17.80 -15.17
C ASN A 187 8.55 17.92 -14.25
N ILE A 188 9.74 18.22 -14.79
CA ILE A 188 10.95 18.46 -13.96
C ILE A 188 10.85 19.80 -13.21
N TYR A 189 10.35 20.84 -13.88
CA TYR A 189 10.10 22.16 -13.28
C TYR A 189 8.76 22.71 -13.76
N HIS A 190 8.13 23.54 -12.93
CA HIS A 190 6.95 24.32 -13.29
C HIS A 190 7.35 25.77 -13.63
N GLY A 191 6.65 26.41 -14.58
CA GLY A 191 6.84 27.82 -14.88
C GLY A 191 8.19 28.18 -15.50
N ILE A 192 8.79 27.25 -16.27
CA ILE A 192 10.07 27.48 -16.94
C ILE A 192 9.92 28.67 -17.91
N PRO A 193 10.73 29.74 -17.78
CA PRO A 193 10.65 30.88 -18.68
C PRO A 193 10.88 30.46 -20.15
N PRO A 194 10.26 31.17 -21.11
CA PRO A 194 10.57 30.96 -22.53
C PRO A 194 12.09 31.00 -22.76
N ASN A 195 12.61 30.05 -23.53
CA ASN A 195 14.03 29.89 -23.87
C ASN A 195 14.99 29.49 -22.73
N TYR A 196 14.49 29.21 -21.52
CA TYR A 196 15.34 28.66 -20.47
C TYR A 196 15.63 27.18 -20.75
N LYS A 197 16.90 26.85 -21.00
CA LYS A 197 17.33 25.48 -21.26
C LYS A 197 17.70 24.79 -19.95
N ILE A 198 16.96 23.75 -19.59
CA ILE A 198 17.37 22.86 -18.50
C ILE A 198 18.50 21.97 -19.05
N ARG A 199 19.66 22.04 -18.41
CA ARG A 199 20.84 21.27 -18.82
C ARG A 199 20.53 19.77 -18.75
N GLY A 200 20.83 19.05 -19.84
CA GLY A 200 20.60 17.60 -19.92
C GLY A 200 19.14 17.22 -20.20
N CYS A 201 18.27 18.20 -20.50
CA CYS A 201 16.88 17.99 -20.86
C CYS A 201 16.63 18.32 -22.34
N ASP A 202 17.44 17.75 -23.22
CA ASP A 202 17.24 17.83 -24.65
C ASP A 202 17.60 16.49 -25.32
N LEU A 203 16.84 16.13 -26.36
CA LEU A 203 17.04 14.88 -27.08
C LEU A 203 18.34 14.86 -27.90
N LYS A 204 19.02 16.00 -28.08
CA LYS A 204 20.26 16.06 -28.86
C LYS A 204 21.46 15.60 -28.03
N THR A 205 21.48 15.89 -26.73
CA THR A 205 22.50 15.38 -25.80
C THR A 205 22.29 13.93 -25.39
N TRP A 206 21.04 13.46 -25.30
CA TRP A 206 20.72 12.07 -24.95
C TRP A 206 20.54 11.12 -26.14
N GLY A 207 20.14 11.65 -27.29
CA GLY A 207 19.84 10.87 -28.51
C GLY A 207 21.03 10.73 -29.47
N SER A 208 22.22 11.22 -29.12
CA SER A 208 23.43 10.74 -29.78
C SER A 208 23.60 9.29 -29.34
N PRO A 209 23.53 8.29 -30.24
CA PRO A 209 23.77 6.92 -29.84
C PRO A 209 25.13 6.92 -29.16
N PHE A 210 25.19 6.41 -27.92
CA PHE A 210 26.41 5.78 -27.46
C PHE A 210 26.74 4.79 -28.56
N VAL A 211 27.74 5.12 -29.38
CA VAL A 211 28.37 4.19 -30.29
C VAL A 211 28.90 3.10 -29.37
N THR A 212 28.11 2.05 -29.21
CA THR A 212 28.55 0.79 -28.61
C THR A 212 29.74 0.35 -29.45
N LYS A 213 30.93 0.41 -28.86
CA LYS A 213 32.06 -0.40 -29.31
C LYS A 213 31.79 -1.86 -29.00
#